data_AF-A0AAD6JT12-F1
#
_entry.id   AF-A0AAD6JT12-F1
#
_cell.length_a   1.000
_cell.length_b   1.000
_cell.length_c   1.000
_cell.angle_alpha   90.00
_cell.angle_beta   90.00
_cell.angle_gamma   90.00
#
_symmetry.space_group_name_H-M   'P 1'
#
loop_
_entity.id
_entity.type
_entity.pdbx_description
1 polymer ?
#
loop_
_entity_poly.entity_id
_entity_poly.type
_entity_poly.pdbx_seq_one_letter_code
_entity_poly.pdbx_strand_id
1 'polypeptide(L)'
;MEFREIEERGTVRRRWEDMDIDILVKIFHSLTVFELTSGIAHVCSTWRMAACDPFLWKTLDLSMLKSNYIKIPLEPYVYVHGHSDKTLTRFLKISLSLSRGNITSLFFHCNLYVSEYQLTYTAQR
;
A
#
# COMPACT_ATOMS: atom_id res chain seq x y z
N MET A 1 -30.23 -51.60 -17.61
CA MET A 1 -29.03 -50.78 -17.91
C MET A 1 -29.43 -49.35 -17.59
N GLU A 2 -29.29 -48.95 -16.34
CA GLU A 2 -29.56 -47.56 -15.92
C GLU A 2 -28.30 -46.75 -16.18
N PHE A 3 -28.39 -45.81 -17.12
CA PHE A 3 -27.39 -44.78 -17.30
C PHE A 3 -27.53 -43.82 -16.12
N ARG A 4 -26.65 -43.95 -15.12
CA ARG A 4 -26.50 -42.94 -14.08
C ARG A 4 -25.91 -41.70 -14.72
N GLU A 5 -26.72 -40.65 -14.85
CA GLU A 5 -26.23 -39.30 -15.11
C GLU A 5 -25.24 -38.93 -14.01
N ILE A 6 -23.99 -38.72 -14.40
CA ILE A 6 -22.96 -38.14 -13.54
C ILE A 6 -23.33 -36.66 -13.42
N GLU A 7 -23.97 -36.30 -12.32
CA GLU A 7 -24.21 -34.92 -11.94
C GLU A 7 -22.83 -34.27 -11.73
N GLU A 8 -22.32 -33.59 -12.77
CA GLU A 8 -21.16 -32.69 -12.67
C GLU A 8 -21.56 -31.62 -11.66
N ARG A 9 -21.13 -31.82 -10.42
CA ARG A 9 -21.23 -30.83 -9.34
C ARG A 9 -20.26 -29.71 -9.69
N GLY A 10 -20.64 -28.87 -10.66
CA GLY A 10 -19.89 -27.72 -11.11
C GLY A 10 -19.58 -26.87 -9.89
N THR A 11 -18.32 -26.85 -9.47
CA THR A 11 -17.89 -25.97 -8.40
C THR A 11 -18.17 -24.55 -8.88
N VAL A 12 -19.17 -23.89 -8.33
CA VAL A 12 -19.46 -22.48 -8.62
C VAL A 12 -18.17 -21.72 -8.33
N ARG A 13 -17.47 -21.31 -9.39
CA ARG A 13 -16.18 -20.64 -9.28
C ARG A 13 -16.44 -19.22 -8.80
N ARG A 14 -16.45 -19.03 -7.47
CA ARG A 14 -16.61 -17.71 -6.85
C ARG A 14 -15.49 -16.79 -7.32
N ARG A 15 -15.84 -15.62 -7.85
CA ARG A 15 -14.85 -14.60 -8.24
C ARG A 15 -14.50 -13.78 -7.02
N TRP A 16 -13.24 -13.32 -6.96
CA TRP A 16 -12.80 -12.38 -5.93
C TRP A 16 -13.54 -11.03 -5.99
N GLU A 17 -14.08 -10.69 -7.16
CA GLU A 17 -14.86 -9.48 -7.42
C GLU A 17 -16.22 -9.49 -6.72
N ASP A 18 -16.77 -10.69 -6.48
CA ASP A 18 -18.07 -10.91 -5.85
C ASP A 18 -17.95 -11.09 -4.32
N MET A 19 -16.72 -11.01 -3.78
CA MET A 19 -16.51 -11.13 -2.35
C MET A 19 -16.94 -9.86 -1.63
N ASP A 20 -17.54 -10.04 -0.45
CA ASP A 20 -17.94 -8.93 0.41
C ASP A 20 -16.76 -7.99 0.69
N ILE A 21 -17.00 -6.69 0.55
CA ILE A 21 -16.01 -5.63 0.70
C ILE A 21 -15.38 -5.70 2.10
N ASP A 22 -16.15 -6.00 3.14
CA ASP A 22 -15.64 -6.07 4.52
C ASP A 22 -14.64 -7.21 4.69
N ILE A 23 -14.83 -8.32 3.96
CA ILE A 23 -13.89 -9.44 3.94
C ILE A 23 -12.63 -9.07 3.17
N LEU A 24 -12.75 -8.37 2.03
CA LEU A 24 -11.60 -7.83 1.29
C LEU A 24 -10.79 -6.86 2.16
N VAL A 25 -11.45 -5.95 2.89
CA VAL A 25 -10.79 -5.01 3.81
C VAL A 25 -10.03 -5.77 4.90
N LYS A 26 -10.62 -6.81 5.50
CA LYS A 26 -9.92 -7.65 6.49
C LYS A 26 -8.69 -8.35 5.91
N ILE A 27 -8.76 -8.83 4.68
CA ILE A 27 -7.60 -9.41 3.98
C ILE A 27 -6.56 -8.32 3.74
N PHE A 28 -6.95 -7.16 3.20
CA PHE A 28 -6.05 -6.06 2.91
C PHE A 28 -5.37 -5.50 4.16
N HIS A 29 -6.05 -5.52 5.31
CA HIS A 29 -5.46 -5.12 6.58
C HIS A 29 -4.28 -6.02 7.02
N SER A 30 -4.22 -7.26 6.53
CA SER A 30 -3.07 -8.16 6.80
C SER A 30 -1.86 -7.87 5.90
N LEU A 31 -2.00 -7.00 4.91
CA LEU A 31 -0.96 -6.65 3.96
C LEU A 31 -0.12 -5.47 4.46
N THR A 32 1.15 -5.47 4.08
CA THR A 32 2.02 -4.31 4.29
C THR A 32 1.59 -3.14 3.42
N VAL A 33 2.00 -1.92 3.79
CA VAL A 33 1.76 -0.74 2.94
C VAL A 33 2.35 -0.88 1.53
N PHE A 34 3.45 -1.63 1.40
CA PHE A 34 4.11 -1.89 0.13
C PHE A 34 3.24 -2.75 -0.78
N GLU A 35 2.60 -3.77 -0.21
CA GLU A 35 1.65 -4.63 -0.92
C GLU A 35 0.36 -3.88 -1.25
N LEU A 36 -0.19 -3.09 -0.32
CA LEU A 36 -1.37 -2.25 -0.56
C LEU A 36 -1.17 -1.27 -1.72
N THR A 37 0.03 -0.71 -1.83
CA THR A 37 0.40 0.24 -2.89
C THR A 37 0.98 -0.42 -4.15
N SER A 38 1.09 -1.76 -4.18
CA SER A 38 1.62 -2.53 -5.33
C SER A 38 0.67 -2.63 -6.52
N GLY A 39 -0.56 -2.11 -6.40
CA GLY A 39 -1.54 -2.08 -7.47
C GLY A 39 -2.85 -2.79 -7.17
N ILE A 40 -3.12 -3.16 -5.92
CA ILE A 40 -4.39 -3.76 -5.48
C ILE A 40 -5.61 -2.93 -5.92
N ALA A 41 -5.51 -1.59 -5.84
CA ALA A 41 -6.55 -0.67 -6.28
C ALA A 41 -6.77 -0.59 -7.81
N HIS A 42 -5.95 -1.31 -8.60
CA HIS A 42 -6.04 -1.38 -10.06
C HIS A 42 -6.55 -2.75 -10.57
N VAL A 43 -6.84 -3.70 -9.68
CA VAL A 43 -7.33 -5.04 -10.07
C VAL A 43 -8.76 -4.97 -10.59
N CYS A 44 -9.69 -4.40 -9.82
CA CYS A 44 -11.07 -4.16 -10.21
C CYS A 44 -11.69 -3.04 -9.35
N SER A 45 -12.92 -2.64 -9.66
CA SER A 45 -13.65 -1.62 -8.90
C SER A 45 -13.90 -2.04 -7.44
N THR A 46 -14.30 -3.28 -7.18
CA THR A 46 -14.54 -3.81 -5.83
C THR A 46 -13.27 -3.74 -4.97
N TRP A 47 -12.13 -4.14 -5.53
CA TRP A 47 -10.84 -4.06 -4.83
C TRP A 47 -10.40 -2.62 -4.60
N ARG A 48 -10.67 -1.72 -5.55
CA ARG A 48 -10.43 -0.28 -5.35
C ARG A 48 -11.27 0.27 -4.21
N MET A 49 -12.53 -0.14 -4.08
CA MET A 49 -13.41 0.28 -2.99
C MET A 49 -12.87 -0.21 -1.63
N ALA A 50 -12.54 -1.50 -1.53
CA ALA A 50 -11.93 -2.06 -0.32
C ALA A 50 -10.57 -1.40 0.02
N ALA A 51 -9.73 -1.14 -0.98
CA ALA A 51 -8.45 -0.46 -0.78
C ALA A 51 -8.58 1.02 -0.39
N CYS A 52 -9.74 1.66 -0.60
CA CYS A 52 -10.01 3.03 -0.14
C CYS A 52 -10.59 3.08 1.29
N ASP A 53 -10.74 1.93 1.96
CA ASP A 53 -11.35 1.89 3.29
C ASP A 53 -10.46 2.62 4.32
N PRO A 54 -11.03 3.57 5.11
CA PRO A 54 -10.28 4.32 6.12
C PRO A 54 -9.54 3.45 7.13
N PHE A 55 -10.03 2.24 7.43
CA PHE A 55 -9.44 1.33 8.40
C PHE A 55 -8.01 0.92 8.01
N LEU A 56 -7.71 0.87 6.71
CA LEU A 56 -6.40 0.48 6.19
C LEU A 56 -5.32 1.56 6.34
N TRP A 57 -5.72 2.84 6.46
CA TRP A 57 -4.80 3.97 6.25
C TRP A 57 -4.54 4.84 7.47
N LYS A 58 -5.12 4.51 8.64
CA LYS A 58 -4.89 5.30 9.88
C LYS A 58 -3.40 5.53 10.16
N THR A 59 -2.61 4.50 9.91
CA THR A 59 -1.17 4.48 10.10
C THR A 59 -0.48 4.10 8.80
N LEU A 60 0.43 4.95 8.32
CA LEU A 60 1.30 4.65 7.19
C LEU A 60 2.69 4.28 7.70
N ASP A 61 2.99 2.98 7.71
CA ASP A 61 4.28 2.47 8.17
C ASP A 61 5.29 2.32 7.02
N LEU A 62 6.18 3.29 6.88
CA LEU A 62 7.27 3.31 5.91
C LEU A 62 8.61 2.92 6.55
N SER A 63 8.61 2.31 7.74
CA SER A 63 9.82 1.87 8.44
C SER A 63 10.63 0.82 7.68
N MET A 64 10.00 0.07 6.78
CA MET A 64 10.70 -0.89 5.92
C MET A 64 11.38 -0.20 4.71
N LEU A 65 11.07 1.06 4.42
CA LEU A 65 11.72 1.82 3.36
C LEU A 65 13.04 2.38 3.91
N LYS A 66 14.15 1.77 3.51
CA LYS A 66 15.49 2.22 3.89
C LYS A 66 16.11 3.04 2.77
N SER A 67 16.84 4.08 3.14
CA SER A 67 17.80 4.72 2.26
C SER A 67 19.19 4.51 2.86
N ASN A 68 20.17 4.20 2.02
CA ASN A 68 21.57 4.24 2.44
C ASN A 68 22.16 5.65 2.24
N TYR A 69 21.29 6.65 2.05
CA TYR A 69 21.69 8.05 2.00
C TYR A 69 22.01 8.55 3.40
N ILE A 70 23.30 8.59 3.73
CA ILE A 70 23.79 9.17 4.98
C ILE A 70 24.05 10.65 4.73
N LYS A 71 23.23 11.53 5.32
CA LYS A 71 23.49 12.97 5.34
C LYS A 71 24.51 13.27 6.44
N ILE A 72 25.78 12.93 6.20
CA ILE A 72 26.86 13.24 7.13
C ILE A 72 27.08 14.76 7.14
N PRO A 73 27.15 15.43 8.31
CA PRO A 73 27.46 16.86 8.37
C PRO A 73 28.95 17.18 8.17
N LEU A 74 29.80 16.17 7.96
CA LEU A 74 31.25 16.28 7.82
C LEU A 74 31.67 15.91 6.41
N GLU A 75 32.55 16.73 5.81
CA GLU A 75 33.20 16.39 4.56
C GLU A 75 34.14 15.19 4.73
N PRO A 76 34.27 14.31 3.73
CA PRO A 76 33.60 14.34 2.43
C PRO A 76 32.19 13.70 2.52
N TYR A 77 31.18 14.35 1.93
CA TYR A 77 29.83 13.81 1.84
C TYR A 77 29.81 12.54 0.98
N VAL A 78 30.10 11.38 1.58
CA VAL A 78 30.08 10.10 0.87
C VAL A 78 28.63 9.63 0.78
N TYR A 79 27.97 9.98 -0.32
CA TYR A 79 26.67 9.42 -0.65
C TYR A 79 26.85 7.96 -1.09
N VAL A 80 26.41 7.03 -0.25
CA VAL A 80 26.53 5.60 -0.55
C VAL A 80 25.56 5.20 -1.67
N HIS A 81 24.35 5.78 -1.70
CA HIS A 81 23.32 5.55 -2.71
C HIS A 81 22.52 6.83 -3.02
N GLY A 82 21.75 6.79 -4.12
CA GLY A 82 20.85 7.87 -4.53
C GLY A 82 19.70 8.12 -3.55
N HIS A 83 19.10 9.31 -3.64
CA HIS A 83 17.97 9.71 -2.81
C HIS A 83 16.75 8.78 -2.95
N SER A 84 16.10 8.47 -1.84
CA SER A 84 14.83 7.71 -1.79
C SER A 84 13.63 8.49 -2.33
N ASP A 85 13.83 9.75 -2.77
CA ASP A 85 12.79 10.71 -3.12
C ASP A 85 11.76 10.18 -4.10
N LYS A 86 12.20 9.54 -5.19
CA LYS A 86 11.28 9.06 -6.23
C LYS A 86 10.37 7.97 -5.68
N THR A 87 10.95 7.00 -4.98
CA THR A 87 10.24 5.86 -4.40
C THR A 87 9.28 6.33 -3.30
N LEU A 88 9.77 7.15 -2.37
CA LEU A 88 8.97 7.70 -1.28
C LEU A 88 7.83 8.57 -1.80
N THR A 89 8.10 9.45 -2.77
CA THR A 89 7.05 10.29 -3.39
C THR A 89 5.96 9.45 -4.03
N ARG A 90 6.32 8.35 -4.71
CA ARG A 90 5.36 7.43 -5.28
C ARG A 90 4.49 6.77 -4.20
N PHE A 91 5.09 6.25 -3.14
CA PHE A 91 4.35 5.65 -2.01
C PHE A 91 3.40 6.66 -1.37
N LEU A 92 3.87 7.87 -1.06
CA LEU A 92 3.05 8.92 -0.46
C LEU A 92 1.88 9.30 -1.36
N LYS A 93 2.11 9.51 -2.68
CA LYS A 93 1.03 9.85 -3.61
C LYS A 93 -0.06 8.78 -3.71
N ILE A 94 0.33 7.50 -3.80
CA ILE A 94 -0.64 6.40 -3.86
C ILE A 94 -1.41 6.31 -2.54
N SER A 95 -0.71 6.34 -1.41
CA SER A 95 -1.33 6.21 -0.09
C SER A 95 -2.27 7.38 0.22
N LEU A 96 -1.88 8.61 -0.11
CA LEU A 96 -2.72 9.80 0.05
C LEU A 96 -3.96 9.79 -0.88
N SER A 97 -3.84 9.17 -2.06
CA SER A 97 -4.95 9.00 -2.99
C SER A 97 -5.97 7.98 -2.48
N LEU A 98 -5.49 6.85 -1.94
CA LEU A 98 -6.35 5.76 -1.46
C LEU A 98 -6.95 6.06 -0.08
N SER A 99 -6.19 6.71 0.81
CA SER A 99 -6.62 7.01 2.18
C SER A 99 -7.71 8.08 2.30
N ARG A 100 -7.90 8.92 1.28
CA ARG A 100 -8.90 10.01 1.29
C ARG A 100 -8.81 10.93 2.53
N GLY A 101 -7.60 11.19 3.03
CA GLY A 101 -7.37 12.06 4.19
C GLY A 101 -7.47 11.37 5.55
N ASN A 102 -7.54 10.03 5.62
CA ASN A 102 -7.63 9.29 6.89
C ASN A 102 -6.28 8.95 7.53
N ILE A 103 -5.16 9.40 6.96
CA ILE A 103 -3.83 9.14 7.53
C ILE A 103 -3.62 10.05 8.74
N THR A 104 -3.35 9.46 9.89
CA THR A 104 -3.12 10.20 11.16
C THR A 104 -1.70 10.04 11.68
N SER A 105 -1.02 8.95 11.31
CA SER A 105 0.31 8.62 11.79
C SER A 105 1.21 8.19 10.64
N LEU A 106 2.43 8.72 10.59
CA LEU A 106 3.47 8.36 9.63
C LEU A 106 4.67 7.81 10.41
N PHE A 107 5.13 6.61 10.05
CA PHE A 107 6.36 6.03 10.60
C PHE A 107 7.42 5.95 9.52
N PHE A 108 8.63 6.40 9.84
CA PHE A 108 9.76 6.40 8.92
C PHE A 108 10.92 5.60 9.52
N HIS A 109 11.70 4.97 8.65
CA HIS A 109 12.98 4.41 9.06
C HIS A 109 13.94 5.55 9.43
N CYS A 110 14.78 5.38 10.45
CA CYS A 110 15.74 6.40 10.88
C CYS A 110 16.73 6.83 9.78
N ASN A 111 17.08 5.89 8.89
CA ASN A 111 17.95 6.14 7.74
C ASN A 111 17.19 6.56 6.47
N LEU A 112 15.88 6.75 6.52
CA LEU A 112 15.13 7.18 5.34
C LEU A 112 15.38 8.67 5.09
N TYR A 113 15.82 8.99 3.87
CA TYR A 113 15.86 10.39 3.44
C TYR A 113 14.45 10.84 3.08
N VAL A 114 13.97 11.86 3.79
CA VAL A 114 12.68 12.52 3.58
C VAL A 114 12.96 13.99 3.33
N SER A 115 12.50 14.51 2.20
CA SER A 115 12.61 15.94 1.87
C SER A 115 11.52 16.77 2.53
N GLU A 116 11.79 18.06 2.76
CA GLU A 116 10.80 19.00 3.31
C GLU A 116 9.55 19.12 2.44
N TYR A 117 9.71 19.01 1.12
CA TYR A 117 8.58 19.01 0.18
C TYR A 117 7.63 17.83 0.45
N GLN A 118 8.15 16.65 0.74
CA GLN A 118 7.33 15.46 1.04
C GLN A 118 6.59 15.61 2.37
N LEU A 119 7.22 16.20 3.38
CA LEU A 119 6.58 16.50 4.66
C LEU A 119 5.47 17.56 4.50
N THR A 120 5.75 18.61 3.75
CA THR A 120 4.77 19.67 3.50
C THR A 120 3.58 19.16 2.68
N TYR A 121 3.85 18.37 1.63
CA TYR A 121 2.82 17.76 0.79
C TYR A 121 1.90 16.80 1.55
N THR A 122 2.46 16.06 2.52
CA THR A 122 1.68 15.13 3.35
C THR A 122 0.87 15.86 4.42
N ALA A 123 1.38 16.96 4.98
CA ALA A 123 0.71 17.72 6.03
C ALA A 123 -0.47 18.59 5.55
N GLN A 124 -0.51 18.97 4.27
CA GLN A 124 -1.53 19.85 3.71
C GLN A 124 -2.83 19.14 3.26
N ARG A 125 -2.93 17.81 3.41
CA ARG A 125 -4.00 16.99 2.84
C ARG A 125 -4.86 16.30 3.88
#